data_AF-A0A3S1BVV4-F1
#
_entry.id   AF-A0A3S1BVV4-F1
#
_cell.length_a   1.000
_cell.length_b   1.000
_cell.length_c   1.000
_cell.angle_alpha   90.00
_cell.angle_beta   90.00
_cell.angle_gamma   90.00
#
_symmetry.space_group_name_H-M   'P 1'
#
loop_
_entity.id
_entity.type
_entity.pdbx_description
1 polymer ?
#
loop_
_entity_poly.entity_id
_entity_poly.type
_entity_poly.pdbx_seq_one_letter_code
_entity_poly.pdbx_strand_id
1 'polypeptide(L)'
;MPVNILYCEGVAKSPDVRVIGAIIPPGCIVRPIGSKQGLAQRILGARDVRTGSTVAGLRDRDFDNDDNQPTATPRDWYITEAGTRVALGWYWERKEIENYLIDPKVVKKALGSDAPPMEEYRVALTASAQKIGAYTAARITLSLYLSHRPSPPYNSWGDERDKKEGYRFPKDKGLTEVNCKAELNSIIRQYEQRLASPKKNPIEEFERLLPTCCQGGSRFVNQNYMTFFAGKDLLYGMRDELSRFGFDTPVVFRERILKGIEETAEDVWTWLPEWQRLRDFISTVEL
;
A
#
# COMPACT_ATOMS: atom_id res chain seq x y z
N MET A 1 -20.81 9.40 -17.34
CA MET A 1 -20.31 10.79 -17.19
C MET A 1 -19.00 10.72 -16.45
N PRO A 2 -17.92 11.36 -16.93
CA PRO A 2 -16.59 11.23 -16.31
C PRO A 2 -16.62 11.64 -14.83
N VAL A 3 -15.87 10.90 -14.01
CA VAL A 3 -15.73 11.21 -12.59
C VAL A 3 -14.98 12.53 -12.44
N ASN A 4 -15.62 13.53 -11.83
CA ASN A 4 -15.01 14.84 -11.59
C ASN A 4 -14.57 15.06 -10.13
N ILE A 5 -14.95 14.16 -9.22
CA ILE A 5 -14.44 14.12 -7.84
C ILE A 5 -14.02 12.69 -7.48
N LEU A 6 -12.74 12.49 -7.21
CA LEU A 6 -12.19 11.23 -6.75
C LEU A 6 -11.78 11.33 -5.27
N TYR A 7 -12.54 10.69 -4.39
CA TYR A 7 -12.17 10.56 -3.00
C TYR A 7 -11.10 9.47 -2.83
N CYS A 8 -10.07 9.74 -2.04
CA CYS A 8 -9.05 8.75 -1.72
C CYS A 8 -8.62 8.86 -0.26
N GLU A 9 -7.77 7.94 0.14
CA GLU A 9 -7.19 7.93 1.47
C GLU A 9 -5.98 8.86 1.60
N GLY A 10 -5.53 9.02 2.83
CA GLY A 10 -4.40 9.86 3.17
C GLY A 10 -4.81 11.29 3.46
N VAL A 11 -3.81 12.16 3.54
CA VAL A 11 -3.96 13.58 3.85
C VAL A 11 -3.42 14.41 2.70
N ALA A 12 -3.80 15.69 2.66
CA ALA A 12 -3.26 16.60 1.65
C ALA A 12 -1.72 16.55 1.64
N LYS A 13 -1.14 16.47 0.44
CA LYS A 13 0.31 16.36 0.18
C LYS A 13 0.97 15.05 0.65
N SER A 14 0.21 14.02 1.03
CA SER A 14 0.80 12.68 1.16
C SER A 14 1.35 12.20 -0.20
N PRO A 15 2.35 11.30 -0.21
CA PRO A 15 2.89 10.75 -1.45
C PRO A 15 1.82 10.27 -2.44
N ASP A 16 0.88 9.45 -1.94
CA ASP A 16 -0.15 8.84 -2.77
C ASP A 16 -1.08 9.91 -3.38
N VAL A 17 -1.45 10.94 -2.60
CA VAL A 17 -2.29 12.05 -3.10
C VAL A 17 -1.56 12.88 -4.16
N ARG A 18 -0.25 13.13 -3.97
CA ARG A 18 0.57 13.86 -4.96
C ARG A 18 0.57 13.11 -6.29
N VAL A 19 0.72 11.80 -6.24
CA VAL A 19 0.86 10.97 -7.44
C VAL A 19 -0.47 10.69 -8.10
N ILE A 20 -1.52 10.39 -7.33
CA ILE A 20 -2.89 10.32 -7.86
C ILE A 20 -3.22 11.64 -8.58
N GLY A 21 -2.88 12.79 -7.97
CA GLY A 21 -3.06 14.10 -8.58
C GLY A 21 -2.35 14.28 -9.93
N ALA A 22 -1.17 13.65 -10.11
CA ALA A 22 -0.40 13.72 -11.35
C ALA A 22 -0.93 12.78 -12.46
N ILE A 23 -1.65 11.71 -12.12
CA ILE A 23 -2.10 10.71 -13.11
C ILE A 23 -3.55 10.87 -13.55
N ILE A 24 -4.41 11.48 -12.73
CA ILE A 24 -5.83 11.64 -13.04
C ILE A 24 -6.08 12.56 -14.24
N PRO A 25 -7.19 12.38 -14.99
CA PRO A 25 -7.51 13.23 -16.13
C PRO A 25 -7.83 14.67 -15.71
N PRO A 26 -7.55 15.67 -16.58
CA PRO A 26 -8.01 17.03 -16.39
C PRO A 26 -9.51 17.08 -16.13
N GLY A 27 -9.93 17.93 -15.19
CA GLY A 27 -11.34 18.05 -14.80
C GLY A 27 -11.77 17.11 -13.67
N CYS A 28 -10.91 16.17 -13.24
CA CYS A 28 -11.09 15.41 -12.01
C CYS A 28 -10.33 16.08 -10.84
N ILE A 29 -10.92 16.08 -9.65
CA ILE A 29 -10.30 16.62 -8.43
C ILE A 29 -10.12 15.50 -7.42
N VAL A 30 -8.88 15.28 -6.97
CA VAL A 30 -8.56 14.35 -5.87
C VAL A 30 -8.91 14.98 -4.53
N ARG A 31 -9.63 14.22 -3.68
CA ARG A 31 -10.04 14.65 -2.34
C ARG A 31 -9.61 13.61 -1.29
N PRO A 32 -8.48 13.81 -0.61
CA PRO A 32 -8.10 12.96 0.52
C PRO A 32 -9.05 13.14 1.70
N ILE A 33 -9.37 12.06 2.41
CA ILE A 33 -10.29 12.08 3.56
C ILE A 33 -9.72 11.52 4.87
N GLY A 34 -8.42 11.26 4.91
CA GLY A 34 -7.76 10.66 6.07
C GLY A 34 -7.75 9.14 5.98
N SER A 35 -8.62 8.48 6.75
CA SER A 35 -8.61 7.02 6.90
C SER A 35 -9.71 6.32 6.08
N LYS A 36 -9.57 5.00 5.92
CA LYS A 36 -10.59 4.10 5.37
C LYS A 36 -11.93 4.23 6.08
N GLN A 37 -11.91 4.59 7.37
CA GLN A 37 -13.10 4.69 8.19
C GLN A 37 -13.94 5.89 7.74
N GLY A 38 -15.13 5.63 7.20
CA GLY A 38 -16.03 6.67 6.73
C GLY A 38 -15.89 7.00 5.23
N LEU A 39 -14.98 6.37 4.48
CA LEU A 39 -14.81 6.65 3.05
C LEU A 39 -16.10 6.42 2.26
N ALA A 40 -16.76 5.30 2.49
CA ALA A 40 -18.03 4.99 1.86
C ALA A 40 -19.11 6.04 2.16
N GLN A 41 -19.26 6.40 3.43
CA GLN A 41 -20.26 7.38 3.89
C GLN A 41 -19.98 8.79 3.31
N ARG A 42 -18.70 9.17 3.18
CA ARG A 42 -18.30 10.43 2.55
C ARG A 42 -18.66 10.46 1.07
N ILE A 43 -18.45 9.36 0.35
CA ILE A 43 -18.79 9.24 -1.08
C ILE A 43 -20.31 9.33 -1.26
N LEU A 44 -21.09 8.56 -0.50
CA LEU A 44 -22.55 8.57 -0.56
C LEU A 44 -23.10 9.97 -0.25
N GLY A 45 -22.73 10.56 0.88
CA GLY A 45 -23.20 11.90 1.24
C GLY A 45 -22.76 12.99 0.25
N ALA A 46 -21.61 12.83 -0.40
CA ALA A 46 -21.19 13.76 -1.45
C ALA A 46 -22.05 13.64 -2.72
N ARG A 47 -22.49 12.43 -3.08
CA ARG A 47 -23.41 12.20 -4.20
C ARG A 47 -24.78 12.80 -3.94
N ASP A 48 -25.27 12.71 -2.71
CA ASP A 48 -26.58 13.25 -2.33
C ASP A 48 -26.62 14.79 -2.40
N VAL A 49 -25.52 15.45 -2.04
CA VAL A 49 -25.46 16.91 -1.93
C VAL A 49 -24.99 17.59 -3.22
N ARG A 50 -24.11 16.95 -4.01
CA ARG A 50 -23.47 17.56 -5.18
C ARG A 50 -24.18 17.16 -6.48
N THR A 51 -25.38 17.68 -6.69
CA THR A 51 -26.11 17.50 -7.95
C THR A 51 -25.28 18.08 -9.11
N GLY A 52 -24.95 17.23 -10.10
CA GLY A 52 -24.08 17.59 -11.23
C GLY A 52 -22.59 17.24 -11.07
N SER A 53 -22.19 16.61 -9.97
CA SER A 53 -20.86 15.98 -9.84
C SER A 53 -20.97 14.46 -9.98
N THR A 54 -20.02 13.84 -10.67
CA THR A 54 -19.85 12.39 -10.65
C THR A 54 -18.74 12.05 -9.68
N VAL A 55 -19.12 11.39 -8.57
CA VAL A 55 -18.25 11.14 -7.42
C VAL A 55 -17.90 9.66 -7.33
N ALA A 56 -16.61 9.36 -7.21
CA ALA A 56 -16.10 8.01 -6.98
C ALA A 56 -15.09 7.99 -5.82
N GLY A 57 -14.82 6.78 -5.31
CA GLY A 57 -13.75 6.48 -4.37
C GLY A 57 -12.64 5.67 -5.02
N LEU A 58 -11.40 5.91 -4.60
CA LEU A 58 -10.25 5.04 -4.83
C LEU A 58 -9.75 4.56 -3.48
N ARG A 59 -9.71 3.24 -3.32
CA ARG A 59 -9.29 2.58 -2.09
C ARG A 59 -8.12 1.64 -2.37
N ASP A 60 -7.05 1.75 -1.58
CA ASP A 60 -5.91 0.84 -1.69
C ASP A 60 -6.18 -0.50 -1.00
N ARG A 61 -5.49 -1.52 -1.48
CA ARG A 61 -5.50 -2.85 -0.88
C ARG A 61 -4.76 -2.88 0.46
N ASP A 62 -5.44 -3.35 1.49
CA ASP A 62 -4.87 -3.55 2.82
C ASP A 62 -4.06 -4.84 2.94
N PHE A 63 -3.46 -5.05 4.12
CA PHE A 63 -3.10 -6.39 4.54
C PHE A 63 -4.34 -7.27 4.67
N ASP A 64 -4.53 -8.15 3.68
CA ASP A 64 -5.68 -9.05 3.60
C ASP A 64 -5.25 -10.53 3.41
N ASN A 65 -6.26 -11.40 3.47
CA ASN A 65 -6.15 -12.83 3.20
C ASN A 65 -6.53 -13.17 1.76
N ASP A 66 -6.74 -12.18 0.90
CA ASP A 66 -7.01 -12.41 -0.51
C ASP A 66 -5.68 -12.84 -1.17
N ASP A 67 -5.67 -13.93 -1.92
CA ASP A 67 -4.51 -14.40 -2.69
C ASP A 67 -4.70 -14.18 -4.20
N ASN A 68 -5.78 -13.48 -4.59
CA ASN A 68 -6.03 -13.09 -5.96
C ASN A 68 -4.87 -12.28 -6.50
N GLN A 69 -4.40 -12.71 -7.66
CA GLN A 69 -3.31 -12.09 -8.38
C GLN A 69 -3.72 -10.70 -8.87
N PRO A 70 -2.82 -9.71 -8.83
CA PRO A 70 -3.08 -8.39 -9.39
C PRO A 70 -3.34 -8.51 -10.90
N THR A 71 -4.42 -7.91 -11.38
CA THR A 71 -4.80 -7.93 -12.81
C THR A 71 -4.34 -6.68 -13.57
N ALA A 72 -3.61 -5.79 -12.90
CA ALA A 72 -3.21 -4.49 -13.41
C ALA A 72 -4.41 -3.60 -13.80
N THR A 73 -5.61 -3.89 -13.26
CA THR A 73 -6.86 -3.16 -13.50
C THR A 73 -7.49 -2.81 -12.16
N PRO A 74 -7.99 -1.57 -11.97
CA PRO A 74 -8.84 -1.25 -10.82
C PRO A 74 -10.02 -2.22 -10.71
N ARG A 75 -10.27 -2.76 -9.52
CA ARG A 75 -11.40 -3.67 -9.27
C ARG A 75 -12.57 -2.87 -8.75
N ASP A 76 -13.79 -3.16 -9.19
CA ASP A 76 -14.94 -2.43 -8.71
C ASP A 76 -15.17 -2.60 -7.20
N TRP A 77 -15.43 -1.48 -6.52
CA TRP A 77 -15.73 -1.42 -5.11
C TRP A 77 -17.21 -1.10 -4.91
N TYR A 78 -17.89 -1.96 -4.16
CA TYR A 78 -19.30 -1.80 -3.80
C TYR A 78 -19.53 -1.90 -2.30
N ILE A 79 -20.65 -1.33 -1.88
CA ILE A 79 -21.30 -1.61 -0.59
C ILE A 79 -22.69 -2.18 -0.83
N THR A 80 -23.26 -2.79 0.20
CA THR A 80 -24.68 -3.17 0.22
C THR A 80 -25.43 -2.19 1.10
N GLU A 81 -26.36 -1.45 0.52
CA GLU A 81 -27.24 -0.51 1.21
C GLU A 81 -28.69 -0.93 0.98
N ALA A 82 -29.43 -1.19 2.07
CA ALA A 82 -30.82 -1.68 2.02
C ALA A 82 -31.04 -2.89 1.08
N GLY A 83 -30.05 -3.79 0.99
CA GLY A 83 -30.10 -4.97 0.11
C GLY A 83 -29.70 -4.73 -1.34
N THR A 84 -29.38 -3.49 -1.73
CA THR A 84 -28.93 -3.13 -3.08
C THR A 84 -27.42 -2.91 -3.11
N ARG A 85 -26.76 -3.41 -4.16
CA ARG A 85 -25.32 -3.22 -4.38
C ARG A 85 -25.08 -1.84 -5.00
N VAL A 86 -24.40 -0.95 -4.27
CA VAL A 86 -24.09 0.42 -4.69
C VAL A 86 -22.61 0.52 -5.04
N ALA A 87 -22.29 0.94 -6.27
CA ALA A 87 -20.93 1.12 -6.74
C ALA A 87 -20.34 2.41 -6.14
N LEU A 88 -19.22 2.31 -5.42
CA LEU A 88 -18.56 3.47 -4.82
C LEU A 88 -17.36 3.96 -5.63
N GLY A 89 -16.76 3.11 -6.45
CA GLY A 89 -15.56 3.40 -7.23
C GLY A 89 -14.71 2.14 -7.34
N TRP A 90 -13.41 2.23 -7.05
CA TRP A 90 -12.47 1.14 -7.30
C TRP A 90 -11.52 0.85 -6.14
N TYR A 91 -11.19 -0.44 -6.01
CA TYR A 91 -10.00 -0.92 -5.33
C TYR A 91 -8.80 -0.88 -6.28
N TRP A 92 -7.67 -0.49 -5.74
CA TRP A 92 -6.39 -0.49 -6.45
C TRP A 92 -5.33 -1.24 -5.65
N GLU A 93 -4.49 -2.00 -6.35
CA GLU A 93 -3.49 -2.84 -5.71
C GLU A 93 -2.41 -1.96 -5.07
N ARG A 94 -1.79 -2.45 -3.97
CA ARG A 94 -0.71 -1.71 -3.30
C ARG A 94 0.43 -1.35 -4.25
N LYS A 95 0.75 -2.23 -5.21
CA LYS A 95 1.74 -1.96 -6.28
C LYS A 95 1.48 -0.63 -6.98
N GLU A 96 0.21 -0.32 -7.22
CA GLU A 96 -0.24 0.72 -8.13
C GLU A 96 -0.33 2.08 -7.41
N ILE A 97 -0.55 2.07 -6.10
CA ILE A 97 -0.86 3.26 -5.28
C ILE A 97 0.08 3.52 -4.09
N GLU A 98 0.88 2.54 -3.65
CA GLU A 98 1.87 2.72 -2.56
C GLU A 98 3.28 2.35 -3.05
N ASN A 99 3.43 1.15 -3.62
CA ASN A 99 4.74 0.61 -4.00
C ASN A 99 5.22 1.11 -5.37
N TYR A 100 4.50 2.01 -6.02
CA TYR A 100 4.95 2.67 -7.24
C TYR A 100 6.26 3.45 -7.00
N LEU A 101 6.46 4.00 -5.78
CA LEU A 101 7.71 4.67 -5.38
C LEU A 101 8.92 3.74 -5.31
N ILE A 102 8.71 2.44 -5.43
CA ILE A 102 9.78 1.45 -5.48
C ILE A 102 9.72 0.61 -6.75
N ASP A 103 8.82 0.91 -7.69
CA ASP A 103 8.79 0.24 -8.99
C ASP A 103 10.03 0.64 -9.81
N PRO A 104 10.84 -0.32 -10.30
CA PRO A 104 12.07 -0.01 -11.02
C PRO A 104 11.88 0.92 -12.24
N LYS A 105 10.73 0.88 -12.92
CA LYS A 105 10.45 1.75 -14.06
C LYS A 105 10.17 3.18 -13.60
N VAL A 106 9.39 3.34 -12.54
CA VAL A 106 9.08 4.65 -11.95
C VAL A 106 10.34 5.27 -11.38
N VAL A 107 11.14 4.50 -10.62
CA VAL A 107 12.44 4.94 -10.08
C VAL A 107 13.35 5.42 -11.20
N LYS A 108 13.47 4.64 -12.30
CA LYS A 108 14.33 5.01 -13.43
C LYS A 108 13.88 6.29 -14.12
N LYS A 109 12.57 6.45 -14.35
CA LYS A 109 12.00 7.63 -14.99
C LYS A 109 12.10 8.88 -14.11
N ALA A 110 11.78 8.76 -12.82
CA ALA A 110 11.80 9.89 -11.89
C ALA A 110 13.22 10.40 -11.58
N LEU A 111 14.21 9.51 -11.49
CA LEU A 111 15.58 9.88 -11.10
C LEU A 111 16.54 10.06 -12.30
N GLY A 112 16.16 9.60 -13.50
CA GLY A 112 16.97 9.78 -14.70
C GLY A 112 18.38 9.16 -14.60
N SER A 113 19.41 10.00 -14.66
CA SER A 113 20.82 9.60 -14.49
C SER A 113 21.17 9.21 -13.07
N ASP A 114 20.43 9.72 -12.07
CA ASP A 114 20.68 9.47 -10.66
C ASP A 114 20.01 8.17 -10.17
N ALA A 115 19.27 7.50 -11.06
CA ALA A 115 18.66 6.22 -10.76
C ALA A 115 19.74 5.13 -10.57
N PRO A 116 19.60 4.24 -9.56
CA PRO A 116 20.42 3.04 -9.46
C PRO A 116 20.39 2.21 -10.76
N PRO A 117 21.45 1.43 -11.05
CA PRO A 117 21.41 0.46 -12.14
C PRO A 117 20.22 -0.49 -11.98
N MET A 118 19.44 -0.67 -13.05
CA MET A 118 18.12 -1.32 -12.98
C MET A 118 18.19 -2.75 -12.43
N GLU A 119 19.18 -3.53 -12.86
CA GLU A 119 19.34 -4.91 -12.39
C GLU A 119 19.81 -4.98 -10.93
N GLU A 120 20.74 -4.12 -10.53
CA GLU A 120 21.19 -4.05 -9.13
C GLU A 120 20.04 -3.64 -8.19
N TYR A 121 19.20 -2.70 -8.62
CA TYR A 121 18.02 -2.29 -7.87
C TYR A 121 16.99 -3.41 -7.74
N ARG A 122 16.73 -4.17 -8.82
CA ARG A 122 15.84 -5.34 -8.79
C ARG A 122 16.34 -6.45 -7.87
N VAL A 123 17.66 -6.68 -7.87
CA VAL A 123 18.31 -7.63 -6.95
C VAL A 123 18.15 -7.16 -5.51
N ALA A 124 18.43 -5.89 -5.21
CA ALA A 124 18.27 -5.32 -3.88
C ALA A 124 16.82 -5.42 -3.38
N LEU A 125 15.85 -5.10 -4.24
CA LEU A 125 14.42 -5.18 -3.93
C LEU A 125 13.97 -6.61 -3.65
N THR A 126 14.44 -7.57 -4.45
CA THR A 126 14.15 -9.00 -4.23
C THR A 126 14.79 -9.52 -2.94
N ALA A 127 16.03 -9.13 -2.66
CA ALA A 127 16.73 -9.49 -1.42
C ALA A 127 16.03 -8.93 -0.17
N SER A 128 15.52 -7.70 -0.26
CA SER A 128 14.67 -7.11 0.79
C SER A 128 13.38 -7.90 1.00
N ALA A 129 12.67 -8.27 -0.07
CA ALA A 129 11.48 -9.11 0.04
C ALA A 129 11.80 -10.46 0.73
N GLN A 130 12.91 -11.10 0.39
CA GLN A 130 13.34 -12.34 1.06
C GLN A 130 13.60 -12.11 2.55
N LYS A 131 14.32 -11.04 2.87
CA LYS A 131 14.68 -10.65 4.24
C LYS A 131 13.46 -10.39 5.12
N ILE A 132 12.37 -9.86 4.59
CA ILE A 132 11.19 -9.43 5.35
C ILE A 132 9.98 -10.37 5.22
N GLY A 133 10.12 -11.53 4.56
CA GLY A 133 8.99 -12.45 4.32
C GLY A 133 8.25 -12.86 5.59
N ALA A 134 8.98 -13.28 6.63
CA ALA A 134 8.39 -13.63 7.93
C ALA A 134 7.75 -12.43 8.64
N TYR A 135 8.39 -11.26 8.56
CA TYR A 135 7.84 -10.03 9.12
C TYR A 135 6.52 -9.67 8.45
N THR A 136 6.45 -9.74 7.12
CA THR A 136 5.25 -9.48 6.33
C THR A 136 4.12 -10.45 6.68
N ALA A 137 4.40 -11.75 6.77
CA ALA A 137 3.42 -12.75 7.20
C ALA A 137 2.83 -12.40 8.57
N ALA A 138 3.67 -12.05 9.55
CA ALA A 138 3.22 -11.66 10.89
C ALA A 138 2.40 -10.35 10.89
N ARG A 139 2.75 -9.36 10.05
CA ARG A 139 1.95 -8.13 9.87
C ARG A 139 0.58 -8.42 9.27
N ILE A 140 0.49 -9.32 8.29
CA ILE A 140 -0.79 -9.77 7.72
C ILE A 140 -1.63 -10.44 8.82
N THR A 141 -1.04 -11.39 9.55
CA THR A 141 -1.71 -12.07 10.66
C THR A 141 -2.26 -11.09 11.69
N LEU A 142 -1.47 -10.10 12.13
CA LEU A 142 -1.94 -9.06 13.05
C LEU A 142 -3.11 -8.28 12.46
N SER A 143 -3.02 -7.87 11.20
CA SER A 143 -4.07 -7.09 10.53
C SER A 143 -5.39 -7.85 10.47
N LEU A 144 -5.34 -9.13 10.10
CA LEU A 144 -6.52 -10.01 10.07
C LEU A 144 -7.10 -10.27 11.46
N TYR A 145 -6.24 -10.44 12.46
CA TYR A 145 -6.66 -10.69 13.84
C TYR A 145 -7.29 -9.45 14.50
N LEU A 146 -6.85 -8.24 14.10
CA LEU A 146 -7.21 -6.96 14.69
C LEU A 146 -8.35 -6.21 13.97
N SER A 147 -8.71 -6.60 12.74
CA SER A 147 -9.61 -5.87 11.82
C SER A 147 -10.98 -5.48 12.38
N HIS A 148 -11.48 -6.19 13.41
CA HIS A 148 -12.78 -5.94 14.04
C HIS A 148 -12.69 -5.68 15.54
N ARG A 149 -11.49 -5.38 16.04
CA ARG A 149 -11.26 -5.21 17.48
C ARG A 149 -11.17 -3.72 17.84
N PRO A 150 -11.68 -3.31 19.01
CA PRO A 150 -11.68 -1.90 19.42
C PRO A 150 -10.27 -1.43 19.78
N SER A 151 -9.86 -0.27 19.27
CA SER A 151 -8.55 0.33 19.54
C SER A 151 -7.38 -0.65 19.32
N PRO A 152 -7.26 -1.24 18.12
CA PRO A 152 -6.23 -2.24 17.85
C PRO A 152 -4.82 -1.63 17.96
N PRO A 153 -3.81 -2.38 18.44
CA PRO A 153 -2.43 -1.95 18.36
C PRO A 153 -1.99 -1.81 16.90
N TYR A 154 -0.88 -1.11 16.69
CA TYR A 154 -0.27 -1.04 15.36
C TYR A 154 0.17 -2.43 14.88
N ASN A 155 -0.01 -2.68 13.59
CA ASN A 155 0.45 -3.90 12.92
C ASN A 155 1.93 -3.84 12.48
N SER A 156 2.70 -2.86 12.96
CA SER A 156 4.13 -2.69 12.70
C SER A 156 4.85 -2.47 14.03
N TRP A 157 6.09 -2.94 14.13
CA TRP A 157 6.87 -2.90 15.37
C TRP A 157 8.37 -2.76 15.11
N GLY A 158 9.15 -2.73 16.19
CA GLY A 158 10.58 -2.53 16.16
C GLY A 158 10.99 -1.11 16.54
N ASP A 159 12.25 -0.80 16.25
CA ASP A 159 12.83 0.50 16.55
C ASP A 159 12.25 1.56 15.62
N GLU A 160 12.08 2.77 16.14
CA GLU A 160 11.79 3.94 15.32
C GLU A 160 12.96 4.19 14.38
N ARG A 161 12.71 4.11 13.08
CA ARG A 161 13.75 4.24 12.04
C ARG A 161 13.81 5.61 11.41
N ASP A 162 12.72 6.37 11.50
CA ASP A 162 12.64 7.74 11.04
C ASP A 162 11.74 8.56 11.98
N LYS A 163 12.31 9.63 12.54
CA LYS A 163 11.63 10.51 13.50
C LYS A 163 10.55 11.37 12.88
N LYS A 164 10.67 11.68 11.59
CA LYS A 164 9.73 12.56 10.87
C LYS A 164 8.44 11.80 10.56
N GLU A 165 8.55 10.52 10.20
CA GLU A 165 7.40 9.67 9.91
C GLU A 165 6.93 8.79 11.08
N GLY A 166 7.72 8.69 12.16
CA GLY A 166 7.43 7.81 13.28
C GLY A 166 7.37 6.33 12.90
N TYR A 167 8.02 5.94 11.79
CA TYR A 167 7.93 4.59 11.26
C TYR A 167 8.76 3.62 12.09
N ARG A 168 8.14 2.50 12.48
CA ARG A 168 8.79 1.44 13.26
C ARG A 168 9.08 0.24 12.38
N PHE A 169 10.32 -0.25 12.45
CA PHE A 169 10.75 -1.42 11.69
C PHE A 169 11.85 -2.18 12.45
N PRO A 170 11.82 -3.52 12.51
CA PRO A 170 12.81 -4.29 13.27
C PRO A 170 14.23 -4.14 12.72
N LYS A 171 15.25 -4.45 13.54
CA LYS A 171 16.61 -4.74 13.06
C LYS A 171 16.65 -6.12 12.44
N ASP A 172 17.69 -6.41 11.65
CA ASP A 172 17.87 -7.67 10.95
C ASP A 172 17.66 -8.92 11.82
N LYS A 173 18.19 -8.90 13.04
CA LYS A 173 17.98 -9.99 14.00
C LYS A 173 16.49 -10.21 14.30
N GLY A 174 15.68 -9.16 14.33
CA GLY A 174 14.24 -9.22 14.58
C GLY A 174 13.39 -9.64 13.38
N LEU A 175 13.97 -9.78 12.19
CA LEU A 175 13.26 -10.19 10.97
C LEU A 175 13.22 -11.71 10.76
N THR A 176 13.84 -12.49 11.66
CA THR A 176 13.79 -13.96 11.60
C THR A 176 12.39 -14.48 11.94
N GLU A 177 12.06 -15.66 11.43
CA GLU A 177 10.77 -16.32 11.72
C GLU A 177 10.50 -16.45 13.21
N VAL A 178 11.49 -16.95 13.97
CA VAL A 178 11.39 -17.14 15.43
C VAL A 178 11.05 -15.83 16.13
N ASN A 179 11.73 -14.73 15.76
CA ASN A 179 11.52 -13.44 16.40
C ASN A 179 10.21 -12.77 15.96
N CYS A 180 9.81 -12.93 14.70
CA CYS A 180 8.50 -12.45 14.23
C CYS A 180 7.35 -13.18 14.93
N LYS A 181 7.45 -14.50 15.09
CA LYS A 181 6.48 -15.33 15.82
C LYS A 181 6.42 -14.96 17.30
N ALA A 182 7.57 -14.72 17.94
CA ALA A 182 7.63 -14.29 19.33
C ALA A 182 6.97 -12.92 19.54
N GLU A 183 7.26 -11.95 18.68
CA GLU A 183 6.71 -10.61 18.79
C GLU A 183 5.21 -10.54 18.46
N LEU A 184 4.76 -11.27 17.43
CA LEU A 184 3.34 -11.47 17.13
C LEU A 184 2.58 -11.96 18.36
N ASN A 185 3.09 -13.01 19.03
CA ASN A 185 2.51 -13.52 20.27
C ASN A 185 2.51 -12.48 21.39
N SER A 186 3.59 -11.73 21.55
CA SER A 186 3.72 -10.69 22.57
C SER A 186 2.66 -9.60 22.40
N ILE A 187 2.53 -9.06 21.18
CA ILE A 187 1.56 -8.01 20.84
C ILE A 187 0.13 -8.50 21.12
N ILE A 188 -0.20 -9.71 20.68
CA ILE A 188 -1.54 -10.27 20.85
C ILE A 188 -1.84 -10.51 22.32
N ARG A 189 -0.93 -11.12 23.09
CA ARG A 189 -1.11 -11.34 24.52
C ARG A 189 -1.33 -10.03 25.29
N GLN A 190 -0.52 -9.01 25.01
CA GLN A 190 -0.67 -7.70 25.64
C GLN A 190 -2.02 -7.04 25.30
N TYR A 191 -2.53 -7.28 24.10
CA TYR A 191 -3.82 -6.76 23.68
C TYR A 191 -5.01 -7.55 24.25
N GLU A 192 -4.93 -8.88 24.28
CA GLU A 192 -5.94 -9.77 24.88
C GLU A 192 -6.06 -9.59 26.39
N GLN A 193 -4.97 -9.24 27.10
CA GLN A 193 -5.06 -8.85 28.52
C GLN A 193 -6.05 -7.71 28.77
N ARG A 194 -6.39 -6.93 27.73
CA ARG A 194 -7.34 -5.81 27.79
C ARG A 194 -8.75 -6.17 27.31
N LEU A 195 -8.98 -7.39 26.80
CA LEU A 195 -10.22 -7.80 26.14
C LEU A 195 -10.72 -9.18 26.60
N ALA A 196 -12.01 -9.30 26.88
CA ALA A 196 -12.62 -10.53 27.40
C ALA A 196 -12.93 -11.60 26.33
N SER A 197 -12.35 -11.55 25.12
CA SER A 197 -12.70 -12.49 24.04
C SER A 197 -11.50 -13.01 23.24
N PRO A 198 -11.17 -14.31 23.36
CA PRO A 198 -10.24 -14.99 22.47
C PRO A 198 -11.01 -15.76 21.40
N LYS A 199 -10.84 -15.48 20.10
CA LYS A 199 -11.59 -16.23 19.07
C LYS A 199 -10.87 -16.68 17.79
N LYS A 200 -9.54 -16.55 17.63
CA LYS A 200 -8.75 -17.29 16.61
C LYS A 200 -7.31 -17.47 17.10
N ASN A 201 -6.68 -18.61 16.79
CA ASN A 201 -5.26 -18.81 17.07
C ASN A 201 -4.42 -18.05 16.02
N PRO A 202 -3.82 -16.90 16.36
CA PRO A 202 -3.05 -16.12 15.40
C PRO A 202 -1.80 -16.86 14.90
N ILE A 203 -1.29 -17.83 15.67
CA ILE A 203 -0.08 -18.55 15.30
C ILE A 203 -0.32 -19.54 14.18
N GLU A 204 -1.46 -20.23 14.17
CA GLU A 204 -1.86 -21.07 13.04
C GLU A 204 -1.99 -20.25 11.77
N GLU A 205 -2.56 -19.04 11.86
CA GLU A 205 -2.70 -18.15 10.70
C GLU A 205 -1.34 -17.63 10.21
N PHE A 206 -0.40 -17.35 11.11
CA PHE A 206 0.98 -17.01 10.75
C PHE A 206 1.67 -18.17 10.03
N GLU A 207 1.58 -19.38 10.57
CA GLU A 207 2.19 -20.58 9.97
C GLU A 207 1.59 -20.90 8.60
N ARG A 208 0.30 -20.63 8.41
CA ARG A 208 -0.38 -20.74 7.11
C ARG A 208 0.10 -19.70 6.10
N LEU A 209 0.32 -18.46 6.52
CA LEU A 209 0.71 -17.33 5.66
C LEU A 209 2.21 -17.28 5.35
N LEU A 210 3.06 -17.76 6.26
CA LEU A 210 4.51 -17.73 6.09
C LEU A 210 4.99 -18.31 4.75
N PRO A 211 4.60 -19.53 4.34
CA PRO A 211 5.08 -20.09 3.08
C PRO A 211 4.62 -19.29 1.85
N THR A 212 3.52 -18.53 1.92
CA THR A 212 3.08 -17.69 0.79
C THR A 212 3.93 -16.44 0.63
N CYS A 213 4.53 -15.94 1.73
CA CYS A 213 5.41 -14.77 1.75
C CYS A 213 6.90 -15.11 1.55
N CYS A 214 7.28 -16.39 1.61
CA CYS A 214 8.66 -16.83 1.37
C CYS A 214 8.93 -17.11 -0.12
N GLN A 215 10.21 -17.31 -0.46
CA GLN A 215 10.61 -17.67 -1.83
C GLN A 215 9.84 -18.90 -2.33
N GLY A 216 9.24 -18.80 -3.52
CA GLY A 216 8.37 -19.84 -4.08
C GLY A 216 6.88 -19.71 -3.69
N GLY A 217 6.55 -18.88 -2.71
CA GLY A 217 5.18 -18.60 -2.28
C GLY A 217 4.43 -17.67 -3.23
N SER A 218 3.10 -17.79 -3.27
CA SER A 218 2.21 -17.03 -4.17
C SER A 218 2.31 -15.50 -4.01
N ARG A 219 2.65 -15.01 -2.82
CA ARG A 219 2.84 -13.57 -2.53
C ARG A 219 4.27 -13.09 -2.80
N PHE A 220 5.17 -13.98 -3.20
CA PHE A 220 6.57 -13.69 -3.50
C PHE A 220 6.90 -13.85 -4.99
N VAL A 221 6.48 -14.96 -5.60
CA VAL A 221 6.79 -15.30 -7.00
C VAL A 221 6.32 -14.23 -7.98
N ASN A 222 6.93 -14.15 -9.16
CA ASN A 222 6.59 -13.17 -10.20
C ASN A 222 6.59 -11.70 -9.71
N GLN A 223 7.39 -11.40 -8.68
CA GLN A 223 7.44 -10.08 -8.03
C GLN A 223 6.12 -9.67 -7.36
N ASN A 224 5.27 -10.63 -7.01
CA ASN A 224 4.02 -10.38 -6.28
C ASN A 224 4.25 -9.70 -4.94
N TYR A 225 5.47 -9.75 -4.38
CA TYR A 225 5.80 -8.99 -3.18
C TYR A 225 5.53 -7.49 -3.37
N MET A 226 5.59 -6.96 -4.59
CA MET A 226 5.21 -5.57 -4.90
C MET A 226 3.74 -5.26 -4.64
N THR A 227 2.88 -6.28 -4.58
CA THR A 227 1.45 -6.15 -4.27
C THR A 227 1.17 -6.45 -2.80
N PHE A 228 1.83 -7.45 -2.22
CA PHE A 228 1.45 -7.94 -0.89
C PHE A 228 2.29 -7.33 0.25
N PHE A 229 3.49 -6.85 -0.03
CA PHE A 229 4.42 -6.36 0.99
C PHE A 229 4.28 -4.85 1.09
N ALA A 230 4.42 -4.28 2.28
CA ALA A 230 4.39 -2.82 2.44
C ALA A 230 5.64 -2.20 1.83
N GLY A 231 5.47 -1.11 1.08
CA GLY A 231 6.58 -0.47 0.36
C GLY A 231 7.61 0.13 1.31
N LYS A 232 7.12 0.65 2.44
CA LYS A 232 8.00 1.11 3.52
C LYS A 232 8.88 -0.03 4.06
N ASP A 233 8.32 -1.23 4.27
CA ASP A 233 9.10 -2.38 4.74
C ASP A 233 10.15 -2.80 3.72
N LEU A 234 9.77 -2.83 2.43
CA LEU A 234 10.71 -3.12 1.34
C LEU A 234 11.86 -2.11 1.33
N LEU A 235 11.59 -0.82 1.47
CA LEU A 235 12.64 0.21 1.52
C LEU A 235 13.55 0.07 2.74
N TYR A 236 13.00 -0.22 3.92
CA TYR A 236 13.82 -0.42 5.11
C TYR A 236 14.63 -1.71 5.05
N GLY A 237 14.12 -2.75 4.39
CA GLY A 237 14.89 -3.95 4.07
C GLY A 237 16.05 -3.68 3.11
N MET A 238 15.91 -2.69 2.20
CA MET A 238 16.94 -2.24 1.25
C MET A 238 17.84 -1.11 1.77
N ARG A 239 17.78 -0.75 3.06
CA ARG A 239 18.40 0.48 3.57
C ARG A 239 19.90 0.56 3.24
N ASP A 240 20.62 -0.54 3.37
CA ASP A 240 22.07 -0.58 3.15
C ASP A 240 22.40 -0.44 1.67
N GLU A 241 21.61 -1.07 0.79
CA GLU A 241 21.71 -0.96 -0.66
C GLU A 241 21.38 0.47 -1.13
N LEU A 242 20.33 1.09 -0.59
CA LEU A 242 20.00 2.49 -0.88
C LEU A 242 21.15 3.44 -0.52
N SER A 243 21.83 3.19 0.60
CA SER A 243 23.03 3.96 0.98
C SER A 243 24.17 3.77 -0.02
N ARG A 244 24.39 2.55 -0.52
CA ARG A 244 25.38 2.28 -1.59
C ARG A 244 25.03 2.97 -2.90
N PHE A 245 23.74 3.12 -3.19
CA PHE A 245 23.25 3.87 -4.34
C PHE A 245 23.27 5.40 -4.14
N GLY A 246 23.74 5.89 -2.99
CA GLY A 246 23.88 7.33 -2.71
C GLY A 246 22.64 7.98 -2.08
N PHE A 247 21.74 7.20 -1.48
CA PHE A 247 20.58 7.71 -0.75
C PHE A 247 20.72 7.48 0.76
N ASP A 248 20.75 8.56 1.52
CA ASP A 248 20.98 8.52 2.98
C ASP A 248 19.92 7.68 3.73
N THR A 249 18.65 7.80 3.32
CA THR A 249 17.52 7.11 3.95
C THR A 249 16.43 6.72 2.95
N PRO A 250 15.62 5.70 3.29
CA PRO A 250 14.35 5.41 2.59
C PRO A 250 13.43 6.61 2.35
N VAL A 251 13.40 7.57 3.28
CA VAL A 251 12.57 8.78 3.16
C VAL A 251 13.14 9.73 2.12
N VAL A 252 14.46 9.95 2.13
CA VAL A 252 15.13 10.78 1.12
C VAL A 252 14.96 10.19 -0.28
N PHE A 253 15.11 8.87 -0.41
CA PHE A 253 14.90 8.17 -1.69
C PHE A 253 13.49 8.40 -2.24
N ARG A 254 12.44 8.17 -1.43
CA ARG A 254 11.06 8.41 -1.85
C ARG A 254 10.77 9.86 -2.21
N GLU A 255 11.28 10.81 -1.43
CA GLU A 255 11.04 12.23 -1.71
C GLU A 255 11.72 12.67 -3.02
N ARG A 256 12.90 12.14 -3.35
CA ARG A 256 13.53 12.40 -4.65
C ARG A 256 12.70 11.86 -5.81
N ILE A 257 12.10 10.68 -5.67
CA ILE A 257 11.20 10.12 -6.69
C ILE A 257 9.94 10.97 -6.84
N LEU A 258 9.32 11.39 -5.73
CA LEU A 258 8.15 12.25 -5.76
C LEU A 258 8.44 13.59 -6.45
N LYS A 259 9.58 14.22 -6.15
CA LYS A 259 10.01 15.43 -6.86
C LYS A 259 10.23 15.18 -8.34
N GLY A 260 10.87 14.08 -8.72
CA GLY A 260 11.04 13.69 -10.13
C GLY A 260 9.71 13.50 -10.85
N ILE A 261 8.69 12.97 -10.17
CA ILE A 261 7.32 12.86 -10.70
C ILE A 261 6.66 14.24 -10.88
N GLU A 262 6.90 15.18 -9.96
CA GLU A 262 6.32 16.53 -10.02
C GLU A 262 7.00 17.46 -11.02
N GLU A 263 8.31 17.29 -11.23
CA GLU A 263 9.15 18.18 -12.05
C GLU A 263 9.29 17.70 -13.49
N THR A 264 8.88 16.46 -13.80
CA THR A 264 8.97 15.91 -15.16
C THR A 264 8.00 16.59 -16.13
N ALA A 265 8.45 16.74 -17.38
CA ALA A 265 7.60 17.16 -18.50
C ALA A 265 6.88 15.98 -19.18
N GLU A 266 7.22 14.74 -18.81
CA GLU A 266 6.52 13.55 -19.32
C GLU A 266 5.13 13.41 -18.73
N ASP A 267 4.23 12.82 -19.51
CA ASP A 267 2.93 12.38 -19.02
C ASP A 267 3.09 11.20 -18.04
N VAL A 268 3.11 11.50 -16.73
CA VAL A 268 3.34 10.53 -15.65
C VAL A 268 2.42 9.32 -15.75
N TRP A 269 1.14 9.52 -16.12
CA TRP A 269 0.15 8.44 -16.29
C TRP A 269 0.54 7.37 -17.32
N THR A 270 1.49 7.65 -18.21
CA THR A 270 2.02 6.68 -19.20
C THR A 270 3.09 5.75 -18.64
N TRP A 271 3.64 6.04 -17.45
CA TRP A 271 4.79 5.32 -16.93
C TRP A 271 4.47 3.89 -16.53
N LEU A 272 3.23 3.65 -16.09
CA LEU A 272 2.71 2.35 -15.73
C LEU A 272 1.36 2.10 -16.44
N PRO A 273 1.15 0.91 -17.03
CA PRO A 273 -0.12 0.59 -17.68
C PRO A 273 -1.31 0.61 -16.71
N GLU A 274 -1.08 0.35 -15.42
CA GLU A 274 -2.09 0.41 -14.37
C GLU A 274 -2.61 1.85 -14.16
N TRP A 275 -1.73 2.85 -14.28
CA TRP A 275 -2.08 4.27 -14.17
C TRP A 275 -2.91 4.75 -15.35
N GLN A 276 -2.56 4.33 -16.57
CA GLN A 276 -3.40 4.53 -17.75
C GLN A 276 -4.80 3.94 -17.53
N ARG A 277 -4.88 2.69 -17.07
CA ARG A 277 -6.18 2.03 -16.86
C ARG A 277 -7.02 2.80 -15.86
N LEU A 278 -6.47 3.25 -14.73
CA LEU A 278 -7.22 4.09 -13.79
C LEU A 278 -7.78 5.36 -14.47
N ARG A 279 -6.96 6.03 -15.29
CA ARG A 279 -7.36 7.22 -16.03
C ARG A 279 -8.52 6.94 -17.00
N ASP A 280 -8.48 5.79 -17.68
CA ASP A 280 -9.53 5.36 -18.60
C ASP A 280 -10.86 5.15 -17.85
N PHE A 281 -10.83 4.49 -16.69
CA PHE A 281 -12.02 4.31 -15.85
C PHE A 281 -12.60 5.66 -15.40
N ILE A 282 -11.78 6.58 -14.91
CA ILE A 282 -12.24 7.91 -14.49
C ILE A 282 -12.88 8.68 -15.66
N SER A 283 -12.36 8.51 -16.87
CA SER A 283 -12.81 9.22 -18.07
C SER A 283 -14.07 8.63 -18.71
N THR A 284 -14.32 7.34 -18.54
CA THR A 284 -15.34 6.59 -19.31
C THR A 284 -16.58 6.21 -18.51
N VAL A 285 -16.51 6.20 -17.18
CA VAL A 285 -17.53 5.50 -16.38
C VAL A 285 -18.86 6.26 -16.30
N GLU A 286 -19.97 5.52 -16.44
CA GLU A 286 -21.27 5.84 -15.88
C GLU A 286 -21.40 5.06 -14.57
N LEU A 287 -21.29 5.76 -13.43
CA LEU A 287 -21.49 5.18 -12.09
C LEU A 287 -22.97 5.18 -11.70
#